data_AF-A0A094QBY1-F1
#
_entry.id   AF-A0A094QBY1-F1
#
_cell.length_a   1.000
_cell.length_b   1.000
_cell.length_c   1.000
_cell.angle_alpha   90.00
_cell.angle_beta   90.00
_cell.angle_gamma   90.00
#
_symmetry.space_group_name_H-M   'P 1'
#
loop_
_entity.id
_entity.type
_entity.pdbx_description
1 polymer ?
#
loop_
_entity_poly.entity_id
_entity_poly.type
_entity_poly.pdbx_seq_one_letter_code
_entity_poly.pdbx_strand_id
1 'polypeptide(L)' 'LARLAGATVVGMTGIPEVCLAKEAGLRYAGMAVVVNPAAGISDQPITMADINLSLKSATSKVIKIIDGVIKSFS' A
#
# COMPACT_ATOMS: atom_id res chain seq x y z
N LEU A 1 16.95 -5.21 7.54
CA LEU A 1 17.20 -3.76 7.70
C LEU A 1 15.90 -2.95 7.87
N ALA A 2 14.98 -2.95 6.92
CA ALA A 2 13.71 -2.19 7.02
C ALA A 2 12.92 -2.46 8.33
N ARG A 3 12.79 -3.73 8.73
CA ARG A 3 12.14 -4.10 10.00
C ARG A 3 12.86 -3.55 11.24
N LEU A 4 14.20 -3.52 11.23
CA LEU A 4 14.98 -2.93 12.33
C LEU A 4 14.79 -1.41 12.41
N ALA A 5 14.52 -0.75 11.28
CA ALA A 5 14.13 0.65 11.22
C ALA A 5 12.64 0.90 11.55
N GLY A 6 11.90 -0.12 12.00
CA GLY A 6 10.49 -0.02 12.38
C GLY A 6 9.48 -0.10 11.24
N ALA A 7 9.91 -0.43 10.02
CA ALA A 7 8.99 -0.55 8.89
C ALA A 7 8.18 -1.87 8.95
N THR A 8 6.86 -1.77 8.83
CA THR A 8 5.93 -2.91 8.70
C THR A 8 5.60 -3.23 7.24
N VAL A 9 5.67 -2.23 6.36
CA VAL A 9 5.44 -2.34 4.92
C VAL A 9 6.55 -1.60 4.20
N VAL A 10 6.96 -2.11 3.04
CA VAL A 10 7.95 -1.47 2.16
C VAL A 10 7.37 -1.35 0.75
N GLY A 11 7.71 -0.25 0.07
CA GLY A 11 7.23 0.06 -1.27
C GLY A 11 8.10 1.14 -1.91
N MET A 12 7.78 1.48 -3.16
CA MET A 12 8.57 2.42 -3.97
C MET A 12 7.82 3.75 -4.22
N THR A 13 6.66 3.94 -3.59
CA THR A 13 5.77 5.12 -3.76
C THR A 13 5.20 5.57 -2.41
N GLY A 14 4.50 6.69 -2.38
CA GLY A 14 3.76 7.21 -1.22
C GLY A 14 4.50 8.30 -0.42
N ILE A 15 5.82 8.17 -0.23
CA ILE A 15 6.60 9.15 0.54
C ILE A 15 6.72 10.52 -0.17
N PRO A 16 7.16 10.60 -1.44
CA PRO A 16 7.17 11.88 -2.14
C PRO A 16 5.79 12.57 -2.18
N GLU A 17 4.73 11.78 -2.36
CA GLU A 17 3.36 12.26 -2.51
C GLU A 17 2.79 12.81 -1.19
N VAL A 18 3.02 12.13 -0.05
CA VAL A 18 2.55 12.63 1.25
C VAL A 18 3.28 13.90 1.68
N CYS A 19 4.56 14.03 1.33
CA CYS A 19 5.32 15.27 1.56
C CYS A 19 4.71 16.45 0.78
N LEU A 20 4.45 16.27 -0.51
CA LEU A 20 3.82 17.31 -1.33
C LEU A 20 2.40 17.66 -0.88
N ALA A 21 1.59 16.66 -0.50
CA ALA A 21 0.24 16.90 0.01
C ALA A 21 0.26 17.73 1.31
N LYS A 22 1.23 17.45 2.19
CA LYS A 22 1.44 18.23 3.41
C LYS A 22 1.86 19.68 3.11
N GLU A 23 2.78 19.88 2.17
CA GLU A 23 3.22 21.21 1.73
C GLU A 23 2.06 22.02 1.12
N ALA A 24 1.17 21.37 0.37
CA ALA A 24 -0.01 21.98 -0.24
C ALA A 24 -1.20 22.16 0.72
N GLY A 25 -1.08 21.77 2.00
CA GLY A 25 -2.18 21.86 2.98
C GLY A 25 -3.36 20.93 2.70
N LEU A 26 -3.14 19.84 1.96
CA LEU A 26 -4.17 18.88 1.59
C LEU A 26 -4.31 17.78 2.65
N ARG A 27 -5.56 17.35 2.90
CA ARG A 27 -5.81 16.12 3.66
C ARG A 27 -5.33 14.93 2.84
N TYR A 28 -4.52 14.07 3.45
CA TYR A 28 -3.96 12.90 2.78
C TYR A 28 -4.22 11.64 3.62
N ALA A 29 -4.64 10.56 2.95
CA ALA A 29 -4.75 9.23 3.51
C ALA A 29 -4.10 8.23 2.54
N GLY A 30 -3.20 7.39 3.06
CA GLY A 30 -2.54 6.35 2.27
C GLY A 30 -3.10 4.97 2.58
N MET A 31 -3.22 4.13 1.55
CA MET A 31 -3.57 2.71 1.69
C MET A 31 -2.54 1.88 0.92
N ALA A 32 -1.93 0.89 1.58
CA ALA A 32 -1.00 -0.03 0.96
C ALA A 32 -1.60 -1.44 0.90
N VAL A 33 -1.56 -2.05 -0.28
CA VAL A 33 -1.91 -3.46 -0.46
C VAL A 33 -0.65 -4.29 -0.34
N VAL A 34 -0.59 -5.21 0.63
CA VAL A 34 0.53 -6.14 0.76
C VAL A 34 0.37 -7.24 -0.27
N VAL A 35 1.16 -7.18 -1.34
CA VAL A 35 1.08 -8.12 -2.47
C VAL A 35 2.07 -9.28 -2.37
N ASN A 36 3.08 -9.15 -1.51
CA ASN A 36 4.06 -10.18 -1.20
C ASN A 36 4.77 -9.90 0.14
N PRO A 37 5.36 -10.93 0.78
CA PRO A 37 6.35 -10.72 1.84
C PRO A 37 7.58 -9.99 1.31
N ALA A 38 8.21 -9.16 2.15
CA ALA A 38 9.44 -8.47 1.76
C ALA A 38 10.57 -9.47 1.43
N ALA A 39 11.52 -9.04 0.60
CA ALA A 39 12.67 -9.88 0.23
C ALA A 39 13.39 -10.41 1.47
N GLY A 40 13.68 -11.71 1.50
CA GLY A 40 14.32 -12.40 2.62
C GLY A 40 13.39 -12.75 3.78
N ILE A 41 12.07 -12.55 3.67
CA ILE A 41 11.09 -13.01 4.67
C ILE A 41 10.52 -14.40 4.33
N SER A 42 10.55 -14.79 3.05
CA SER A 42 10.07 -16.07 2.54
C SER A 42 11.15 -16.69 1.65
N ASP A 43 11.17 -18.03 1.57
CA ASP A 43 12.05 -18.79 0.67
C ASP A 43 11.52 -18.82 -0.79
N GLN A 44 10.32 -18.29 -1.03
CA GLN A 44 9.72 -18.22 -2.36
C GLN A 44 10.21 -16.98 -3.12
N PRO A 45 10.52 -17.11 -4.44
CA PRO A 45 10.88 -15.97 -5.26
C PRO A 45 9.69 -15.01 -5.40
N ILE A 46 9.98 -13.71 -5.44
CA ILE A 46 8.97 -12.69 -5.72
C ILE A 46 8.77 -12.61 -7.23
N THR A 47 7.60 -13.00 -7.73
CA THR A 47 7.28 -12.96 -9.16
C THR A 47 6.20 -11.93 -9.47
N MET A 48 6.25 -11.36 -10.69
CA MET A 48 5.20 -10.45 -11.16
C MET A 48 3.85 -11.17 -11.33
N ALA A 49 3.84 -12.47 -11.60
CA ALA A 49 2.61 -13.25 -11.72
C ALA A 49 1.87 -13.31 -10.37
N ASP A 50 2.59 -13.60 -9.28
CA ASP A 50 2.02 -13.67 -7.93
C ASP A 50 1.58 -12.29 -7.43
N ILE A 51 2.38 -11.25 -7.71
CA ILE A 51 2.01 -9.87 -7.40
C ILE A 51 0.68 -9.49 -8.09
N ASN A 52 0.56 -9.79 -9.39
CA ASN A 52 -0.65 -9.48 -10.15
C ASN A 52 -1.87 -10.27 -9.65
N LEU A 53 -1.68 -11.51 -9.19
CA LEU A 53 -2.75 -12.32 -8.61
C LEU A 53 -3.22 -11.74 -7.27
N SER A 54 -2.29 -11.37 -6.39
CA SER A 54 -2.59 -10.69 -5.12
C SER A 54 -3.29 -9.35 -5.33
N LEU A 55 -2.88 -8.57 -6.33
CA LEU A 55 -3.54 -7.31 -6.68
C LEU A 55 -4.98 -7.55 -7.13
N LYS A 56 -5.20 -8.48 -8.07
CA LYS A 56 -6.54 -8.81 -8.58
C LYS A 56 -7.48 -9.25 -7.46
N SER A 57 -7.00 -10.02 -6.49
CA SER A 57 -7.82 -10.48 -5.36
C SER A 57 -8.13 -9.36 -4.37
N ALA A 58 -7.24 -8.37 -4.23
CA ALA A 58 -7.42 -7.24 -3.32
C ALA A 58 -8.31 -6.11 -3.89
N THR A 59 -8.37 -5.93 -5.21
CA THR A 59 -9.06 -4.80 -5.88
C THR A 59 -10.48 -4.57 -5.36
N SER A 60 -11.32 -5.62 -5.33
CA SER A 60 -12.71 -5.49 -4.89
C SER A 60 -12.84 -5.05 -3.44
N LYS A 61 -11.89 -5.40 -2.57
CA LYS A 61 -11.87 -4.98 -1.17
C LYS A 61 -11.43 -3.53 -1.03
N VAL A 62 -10.40 -3.12 -1.79
CA VAL A 62 -9.92 -1.74 -1.82
C VAL A 62 -11.02 -0.78 -2.26
N ILE A 63 -11.72 -1.09 -3.35
CA ILE A 63 -12.85 -0.28 -3.85
C ILE A 63 -13.93 -0.13 -2.79
N LYS A 64 -14.34 -1.22 -2.13
CA LYS A 64 -15.33 -1.18 -1.05
C LYS A 64 -14.92 -0.28 0.12
N ILE A 65 -13.65 -0.29 0.50
CA ILE A 65 -13.14 0.59 1.57
C ILE A 65 -13.19 2.05 1.13
N ILE A 66 -12.74 2.35 -0.09
CA ILE A 66 -12.75 3.71 -0.63
C ILE A 66 -14.20 4.24 -0.73
N ASP A 67 -15.13 3.43 -1.24
CA ASP A 67 -16.55 3.77 -1.32
C ASP A 67 -17.14 4.08 0.06
N GLY A 68 -16.80 3.27 1.07
CA GLY A 68 -17.24 3.49 2.45
C GLY A 68 -16.69 4.79 3.04
N VAL A 69 -15.43 5.10 2.78
CA VAL A 69 -14.77 6.33 3.22
C VAL A 69 -15.39 7.55 2.55
N ILE A 70 -15.60 7.52 1.22
CA ILE A 70 -16.24 8.63 0.49
C ILE A 70 -17.63 8.91 1.05
N LYS A 71 -18.44 7.86 1.27
CA LYS A 71 -19.79 8.00 1.86
C LYS A 71 -19.78 8.59 3.27
N SER A 72 -18.69 8.41 4.04
CA SER A 72 -18.57 8.99 5.39
C SER A 72 -18.22 10.48 5.39
N PHE A 73 -17.80 11.03 4.25
CA PHE A 73 -17.50 12.45 4.06
C PHE A 73 -18.63 13.23 3.38
N SER A 74 -19.67 12.54 2.89
CA SER A 74 -20.90 13.12 2.34
C SER A 74 -21.95 13.30 3.42
#